data_AF-A0A212KFK3-F1
#
_entry.id   AF-A0A212KFK3-F1
#
_cell.length_a   1.000
_cell.length_b   1.000
_cell.length_c   1.000
_cell.angle_alpha   90.00
_cell.angle_beta   90.00
_cell.angle_gamma   90.00
#
_symmetry.space_group_name_H-M   'P 1'
#
loop_
_entity.id
_entity.type
_entity.pdbx_description
1 polymer ?
#
loop_
_entity_poly.entity_id
_entity_poly.type
_entity_poly.pdbx_seq_one_letter_code
_entity_poly.pdbx_strand_id
1 'polypeptide(L)'
;MIFGDKIYSDFEYFNDNKKQTQNIQMLTPIKAIKGQSEQEKQRNKAYNDLFSTAVSKVRQPIESFFNWLNERTKIQRAQKVRSTSGLLVHTMGKIAIAFIYLIF
;
A
#
# COMPACT_ATOMS: atom_id res chain seq x y z
N MET A 1 -11.44 -4.53 -5.36
CA MET A 1 -11.14 -4.06 -3.98
C MET A 1 -9.65 -3.81 -3.86
N ILE A 2 -9.25 -2.70 -3.23
CA ILE A 2 -7.87 -2.20 -3.15
C ILE A 2 -7.54 -1.96 -1.68
N PHE A 3 -6.38 -2.42 -1.20
CA PHE A 3 -5.93 -2.22 0.19
C PHE A 3 -4.89 -1.11 0.25
N GLY A 4 -5.33 0.10 0.59
CA GLY A 4 -4.52 1.31 0.64
C GLY A 4 -3.96 1.61 2.02
N ASP A 5 -2.91 2.41 2.03
CA ASP A 5 -2.47 3.07 3.27
C ASP A 5 -3.53 4.09 3.69
N LYS A 6 -3.50 4.44 4.99
CA LYS A 6 -4.34 5.47 5.57
C LYS A 6 -4.31 6.78 4.76
N ILE A 7 -3.21 7.17 4.12
CA ILE A 7 -3.15 8.40 3.30
C ILE A 7 -4.08 8.38 2.06
N TYR A 8 -4.48 7.20 1.57
CA TYR A 8 -5.31 7.05 0.35
C TYR A 8 -6.82 6.97 0.62
N SER A 9 -7.26 7.34 1.82
CA SER A 9 -8.68 7.37 2.21
C SER A 9 -9.42 8.58 1.66
N ASP A 10 -9.45 8.70 0.33
CA ASP A 10 -10.26 9.68 -0.38
C ASP A 10 -11.69 9.14 -0.55
N PHE A 11 -12.56 9.45 0.41
CA PHE A 11 -13.93 8.96 0.44
C PHE A 11 -14.80 9.57 -0.69
N GLU A 12 -14.46 10.77 -1.18
CA GLU A 12 -15.19 11.39 -2.28
C GLU A 12 -14.87 10.69 -3.61
N TYR A 13 -13.59 10.39 -3.84
CA TYR A 13 -13.17 9.66 -5.03
C TYR A 13 -13.68 8.21 -5.03
N PHE A 14 -13.63 7.52 -3.88
CA PHE A 14 -14.06 6.12 -3.71
C PHE A 14 -15.52 6.02 -3.22
N ASN A 15 -16.40 6.79 -3.83
CA ASN A 15 -17.83 6.76 -3.53
C ASN A 15 -18.54 5.50 -4.05
N ASP A 16 -19.79 5.32 -3.63
CA ASP A 16 -20.62 4.18 -4.02
C ASP A 16 -20.88 4.11 -5.53
N ASN A 17 -20.90 5.24 -6.23
CA ASN A 17 -21.05 5.26 -7.69
C ASN A 17 -19.88 4.55 -8.39
N LYS A 18 -18.63 4.79 -7.96
CA LYS A 18 -17.46 4.06 -8.51
C LYS A 18 -17.49 2.58 -8.13
N LYS A 19 -17.95 2.25 -6.93
CA LYS A 19 -18.10 0.86 -6.52
C LYS A 19 -19.09 0.12 -7.43
N GLN A 20 -20.20 0.75 -7.79
CA GLN A 20 -21.22 0.14 -8.65
C GLN A 20 -20.82 0.11 -10.13
N THR A 21 -20.21 1.17 -10.64
CA THR A 21 -19.90 1.31 -12.08
C THR A 21 -18.57 0.66 -12.48
N GLN A 22 -17.57 0.66 -11.59
CA GLN A 22 -16.20 0.21 -11.90
C GLN A 22 -15.74 -0.95 -11.01
N ASN A 23 -16.54 -1.39 -10.04
CA ASN A 23 -16.19 -2.43 -9.07
C ASN A 23 -14.90 -2.11 -8.27
N ILE A 24 -14.65 -0.81 -8.06
CA ILE A 24 -13.51 -0.30 -7.31
C ILE A 24 -13.97 0.09 -5.91
N GLN A 25 -13.32 -0.47 -4.89
CA GLN A 25 -13.51 -0.11 -3.49
C GLN A 25 -12.15 -0.02 -2.81
N MET A 26 -11.87 1.11 -2.16
CA MET A 26 -10.66 1.33 -1.37
C MET A 26 -10.92 0.95 0.09
N LEU A 27 -10.07 0.10 0.63
CA LEU A 27 -10.02 -0.25 2.05
C LEU A 27 -8.74 0.31 2.66
N THR A 28 -8.87 1.12 3.68
CA THR A 28 -7.74 1.70 4.43
C THR A 28 -7.95 1.49 5.92
N PRO A 29 -6.89 1.39 6.73
CA PRO A 29 -7.02 1.42 8.18
C PRO A 29 -7.80 2.66 8.63
N ILE A 30 -8.65 2.49 9.64
CA ILE A 30 -9.58 3.55 10.05
C ILE A 30 -8.79 4.74 10.63
N LYS A 31 -9.07 5.94 10.12
CA LYS A 31 -8.53 7.21 10.65
C LYS A 31 -9.29 7.60 11.91
N ALA A 32 -8.57 8.08 12.92
CA ALA A 32 -9.19 8.72 14.07
C ALA A 32 -9.86 10.01 13.63
N ILE A 33 -11.10 10.24 14.06
CA ILE A 33 -11.88 11.43 13.72
C ILE A 33 -11.59 12.50 14.76
N LYS A 34 -11.22 13.70 14.31
CA LYS A 34 -10.98 14.85 15.19
C LYS A 34 -12.31 15.29 15.81
N GLY A 35 -12.34 15.47 17.13
CA GLY A 35 -13.54 15.90 17.86
C GLY A 35 -14.51 14.77 18.27
N GLN A 36 -14.18 13.50 17.96
CA GLN A 36 -14.99 12.37 18.40
C GLN A 36 -14.96 12.20 19.92
N SER A 37 -16.12 11.95 20.54
CA SER A 37 -16.22 11.74 21.99
C SER A 37 -15.52 10.45 22.43
N GLU A 38 -15.05 10.40 23.67
CA GLU A 38 -14.40 9.20 24.21
C GLU A 38 -15.36 8.01 24.30
N GLN A 39 -16.65 8.26 24.54
CA GLN A 39 -17.67 7.22 24.57
C GLN A 39 -17.89 6.60 23.18
N GLU A 40 -17.85 7.38 22.11
CA GLU A 40 -17.94 6.87 20.73
C GLU A 40 -16.67 6.11 20.32
N LYS A 41 -15.49 6.62 20.67
CA LYS A 41 -14.23 5.90 20.42
C LYS A 41 -14.23 4.55 21.12
N GLN A 42 -14.60 4.51 22.39
CA GLN A 42 -14.62 3.29 23.18
C GLN A 42 -15.64 2.27 22.63
N ARG A 43 -16.83 2.73 22.22
CA ARG A 43 -17.85 1.87 21.59
C ARG A 43 -17.36 1.26 20.27
N ASN A 44 -16.70 2.05 19.43
CA ASN A 44 -16.25 1.61 18.10
C ASN A 44 -14.88 0.93 18.10
N LYS A 45 -14.14 0.95 19.23
CA LYS A 45 -12.75 0.51 19.32
C LYS A 45 -12.54 -0.91 18.81
N ALA A 46 -13.32 -1.87 19.30
CA ALA A 46 -13.17 -3.27 18.94
C ALA A 46 -13.33 -3.51 17.43
N TYR A 47 -14.34 -2.87 16.82
CA TYR A 47 -14.55 -2.91 15.38
C TYR A 47 -13.40 -2.23 14.62
N ASN A 48 -13.03 -1.03 15.04
CA ASN A 48 -11.99 -0.24 14.37
C ASN A 48 -10.64 -0.95 14.37
N ASP A 49 -10.26 -1.54 15.50
CA ASP A 49 -9.02 -2.27 15.69
C ASP A 49 -9.01 -3.56 14.87
N LEU A 50 -10.12 -4.33 14.90
CA LEU A 50 -10.26 -5.56 14.12
C LEU A 50 -10.15 -5.28 12.61
N PHE A 51 -10.91 -4.30 12.12
CA PHE A 51 -10.92 -3.94 10.71
C PHE A 51 -9.56 -3.41 10.26
N SER A 52 -8.96 -2.47 11.03
CA SER A 52 -7.65 -1.92 10.71
C SER A 52 -6.56 -3.00 10.72
N THR A 53 -6.63 -3.94 11.67
CA THR A 53 -5.71 -5.09 11.72
C THR A 53 -5.87 -5.98 10.50
N ALA A 54 -7.10 -6.27 10.07
CA ALA A 54 -7.35 -7.08 8.87
C ALA A 54 -6.79 -6.41 7.61
N VAL A 55 -7.04 -5.11 7.43
CA VAL A 55 -6.49 -4.34 6.29
C VAL A 55 -4.96 -4.32 6.33
N SER A 56 -4.36 -4.07 7.49
CA SER A 56 -2.91 -4.06 7.66
C SER A 56 -2.28 -5.43 7.40
N LYS A 57 -2.90 -6.53 7.86
CA LYS A 57 -2.40 -7.90 7.61
C LYS A 57 -2.27 -8.22 6.12
N VAL A 58 -3.19 -7.75 5.30
CA VAL A 58 -3.11 -7.92 3.83
C VAL A 58 -1.97 -7.10 3.23
N ARG A 59 -1.69 -5.92 3.78
CA ARG A 59 -0.66 -5.00 3.28
C ARG A 59 0.77 -5.39 3.70
N GLN A 60 0.95 -5.89 4.92
CA GLN A 60 2.23 -6.29 5.51
C GLN A 60 3.14 -7.13 4.60
N PRO A 61 2.65 -8.19 3.90
CA PRO A 61 3.50 -8.96 2.99
C PRO A 61 3.94 -8.15 1.77
N ILE A 62 3.10 -7.25 1.26
CA ILE A 62 3.43 -6.37 0.13
C ILE A 62 4.53 -5.39 0.54
N GLU A 63 4.38 -4.74 1.69
CA GLU A 63 5.38 -3.81 2.25
C GLU A 63 6.71 -4.53 2.51
N SER A 64 6.64 -5.74 3.08
CA SER A 64 7.82 -6.57 3.36
C SER A 64 8.53 -6.99 2.06
N PHE A 65 7.77 -7.35 1.02
CA PHE A 65 8.32 -7.68 -0.31
C PHE A 65 9.04 -6.48 -0.93
N PHE A 66 8.42 -5.29 -0.93
CA PHE A 66 9.06 -4.09 -1.48
C PHE A 66 10.28 -3.64 -0.66
N ASN A 67 10.25 -3.82 0.66
CA ASN A 67 11.41 -3.56 1.51
C ASN A 67 12.57 -4.50 1.14
N TRP A 68 12.31 -5.81 1.09
CA TRP A 68 13.30 -6.80 0.67
C TRP A 68 13.86 -6.51 -0.73
N LEU A 69 12.98 -6.18 -1.68
CA LEU A 69 13.38 -5.85 -3.04
C LEU A 69 14.31 -4.63 -3.04
N ASN A 70 13.98 -3.58 -2.29
CA ASN A 70 14.80 -2.37 -2.21
C ASN A 70 16.16 -2.65 -1.55
N GLU A 71 16.21 -3.44 -0.48
CA GLU A 71 17.46 -3.82 0.19
C GLU A 71 18.39 -4.61 -0.73
N ARG A 72 17.85 -5.58 -1.49
CA ARG A 72 18.63 -6.43 -2.40
C ARG A 72 19.12 -5.68 -3.63
N THR A 73 18.30 -4.82 -4.20
CA THR A 73 18.59 -4.18 -5.48
C THR A 73 19.23 -2.80 -5.34
N LYS A 74 18.91 -2.08 -4.26
CA LYS A 74 19.06 -0.62 -4.12
C LYS A 74 18.42 0.12 -5.29
N ILE A 75 17.23 -0.32 -5.73
CA ILE A 75 16.55 0.14 -6.95
C ILE A 75 16.36 1.66 -7.00
N GLN A 76 16.24 2.32 -5.85
CA GLN A 76 16.11 3.77 -5.77
C GLN A 76 17.32 4.54 -6.33
N ARG A 77 18.51 3.92 -6.47
CA ARG A 77 19.66 4.55 -7.15
C ARG A 77 19.37 4.91 -8.61
N ALA A 78 18.34 4.30 -9.20
CA ALA A 78 17.86 4.60 -10.53
C ALA A 78 17.46 6.08 -10.73
N GLN A 79 17.15 6.81 -9.64
CA GLN A 79 16.86 8.26 -9.68
C GLN A 79 17.99 9.12 -10.28
N LYS A 80 19.23 8.60 -10.31
CA LYS A 80 20.40 9.29 -10.89
C LYS A 80 20.53 9.07 -12.40
N VAL A 81 19.79 8.13 -12.96
CA VAL A 81 19.84 7.81 -14.39
C VAL A 81 19.08 8.88 -15.17
N ARG A 82 19.74 9.48 -16.17
CA ARG A 82 19.20 10.62 -16.93
C ARG A 82 18.41 10.23 -18.18
N SER A 83 18.60 9.02 -18.69
CA SER A 83 17.88 8.53 -19.88
C SER A 83 16.79 7.54 -19.49
N THR A 84 15.62 7.64 -20.12
CA THR A 84 14.50 6.71 -19.91
C THR A 84 14.90 5.26 -20.24
N SER A 85 15.60 5.05 -21.35
CA SER A 85 16.08 3.72 -21.74
C SER A 85 17.06 3.15 -20.71
N GLY A 86 17.98 3.96 -20.18
CA GLY A 86 18.89 3.54 -19.12
C GLY A 86 18.16 3.23 -17.82
N LEU A 87 17.13 4.01 -17.47
CA LEU A 87 16.30 3.79 -16.30
C LEU A 87 15.56 2.44 -16.37
N LEU A 88 14.99 2.13 -17.53
CA LEU A 88 14.29 0.86 -17.78
C LEU A 88 15.26 -0.32 -17.67
N VAL A 89 16.40 -0.28 -18.33
CA VAL A 89 17.40 -1.37 -18.27
C VAL A 89 17.93 -1.55 -16.84
N HIS A 90 18.21 -0.46 -16.13
CA HIS A 90 18.68 -0.51 -14.75
C HIS A 90 17.66 -1.14 -13.81
N THR A 91 16.40 -0.69 -13.86
CA THR A 91 15.33 -1.18 -12.98
C THR A 91 14.99 -2.63 -13.27
N MET A 92 14.75 -2.97 -14.54
CA MET A 92 14.40 -4.34 -14.95
C MET A 92 15.53 -5.33 -14.71
N GLY A 93 16.78 -4.96 -15.02
CA GLY A 93 17.94 -5.81 -14.75
C GLY A 93 18.16 -6.08 -13.27
N LYS A 94 18.01 -5.07 -12.42
CA LYS A 94 18.09 -5.20 -10.95
C LYS A 94 17.00 -6.13 -10.41
N ILE A 95 15.77 -5.97 -10.86
CA ILE A 95 14.65 -6.82 -10.46
C ILE A 95 14.91 -8.27 -10.92
N ALA A 96 15.27 -8.48 -12.19
CA ALA A 96 15.56 -9.81 -12.73
C ALA A 96 16.64 -10.54 -11.92
N ILE A 97 17.76 -9.87 -11.62
CA ILE A 97 18.82 -10.46 -10.80
C ILE A 97 18.33 -10.80 -9.39
N ALA A 98 17.55 -9.91 -8.74
CA ALA A 98 17.02 -10.19 -7.41
C ALA A 98 16.10 -11.43 -7.38
N PHE A 99 15.30 -11.63 -8.42
CA PHE A 99 14.45 -12.81 -8.53
C PHE A 99 15.22 -14.08 -8.90
N ILE A 100 16.28 -14.00 -9.71
CA ILE A 100 17.17 -15.14 -9.96
C ILE A 100 17.78 -15.63 -8.64
N TYR A 101 18.33 -14.73 -7.82
CA TYR A 101 18.86 -15.05 -6.49
C TYR A 101 17.81 -15.49 -5.46
N LEU A 102 16.52 -15.24 -5.71
CA LEU A 102 15.45 -15.70 -4.84
C LEU A 102 15.06 -17.15 -5.14
N ILE A 103 15.21 -17.58 -6.39
CA ILE A 103 14.82 -18.90 -6.88
C ILE A 103 15.97 -19.92 -6.75
N PHE A 104 17.20 -19.49 -7.03
CA PHE A 104 18.43 -20.31 -6.99
C PHE A 104 19.33 -19.93 -5.81
#